data_AF-S5LU41-F1
#
_entry.id   AF-S5LU41-F1
#
_cell.length_a   1.000
_cell.length_b   1.000
_cell.length_c   1.000
_cell.angle_alpha   90.00
_cell.angle_beta   90.00
_cell.angle_gamma   90.00
#
_symmetry.space_group_name_H-M   'P 1'
#
loop_
_entity.id
_entity.type
_entity.pdbx_description
1 polymer ?
#
loop_
_entity_poly.entity_id
_entity_poly.type
_entity_poly.pdbx_seq_one_letter_code
_entity_poly.pdbx_strand_id
1 'polypeptide(L)'
;MLFNRKEEYKYLLNKRKEEIETRDMELLENRDKKRYILVKVKSRTITTEFENLTFDRHIYKHYINKKWKYTALIDEELKLKKWSKLDSNLIELIKEQLGTGKRYRDIIDMFPEAQLSPMTISRIFKSIENQDKRNKVERKVNLVDKQRVYIFVDDAFVNVDRFKNKYKWRKLKRNKDTQIRVISFCTGFDIKTIHKKRRKLKDKRTTFFMGKDEKLTTEELAIRIYELGCNF
;
A
#
# COMPACT_ATOMS: atom_id res chain seq x y z
N MET A 1 31.39 -8.32 15.06
CA MET A 1 30.75 -9.63 14.83
C MET A 1 29.54 -9.43 13.94
N LEU A 2 29.67 -9.69 12.63
CA LEU A 2 28.54 -9.73 11.70
C LEU A 2 27.83 -11.06 11.94
N PHE A 3 26.88 -11.08 12.88
CA PHE A 3 25.97 -12.20 13.03
C PHE A 3 25.31 -12.48 11.67
N ASN A 4 25.27 -13.75 11.31
CA ASN A 4 25.01 -14.26 9.98
C ASN A 4 23.53 -14.11 9.61
N ARG A 5 23.07 -12.87 9.35
CA ARG A 5 21.66 -12.54 9.04
C ARG A 5 21.04 -13.48 8.00
N LYS A 6 21.84 -13.97 7.06
CA LYS A 6 21.41 -14.91 6.03
C LYS A 6 21.03 -16.29 6.60
N GLU A 7 21.77 -16.79 7.58
CA GLU A 7 21.43 -18.03 8.28
C GLU A 7 20.19 -17.88 9.14
N GLU A 8 20.05 -16.74 9.82
CA GLU A 8 18.87 -16.42 10.63
C GLU A 8 17.61 -16.32 9.76
N TYR A 9 17.68 -15.64 8.61
CA TYR A 9 16.58 -15.58 7.64
C TYR A 9 16.23 -16.95 7.07
N LYS A 10 17.23 -17.78 6.76
CA LYS A 10 17.00 -19.14 6.29
C LYS A 10 16.32 -19.99 7.35
N TYR A 11 16.72 -19.85 8.62
CA TYR A 11 16.07 -20.52 9.74
C TYR A 11 14.60 -20.09 9.89
N LEU A 12 14.33 -18.77 9.86
CA LEU A 12 12.97 -18.23 9.93
C LEU A 12 12.09 -18.70 8.76
N LEU A 13 12.64 -18.74 7.54
CA LEU A 13 11.94 -19.25 6.36
C LEU A 13 11.61 -20.74 6.48
N ASN A 14 12.55 -21.56 6.92
CA ASN A 14 12.32 -23.00 7.12
C ASN A 14 11.28 -23.25 8.21
N LYS A 15 11.39 -22.56 9.35
CA LYS A 15 10.40 -22.65 10.42
C LYS A 15 9.01 -22.27 9.92
N ARG A 16 8.89 -21.16 9.18
CA ARG A 16 7.62 -20.73 8.60
C ARG A 16 7.08 -21.70 7.54
N LYS A 17 7.97 -22.34 6.77
CA LYS A 17 7.59 -23.41 5.83
C LYS A 17 6.95 -24.57 6.59
N GLU A 18 7.63 -25.05 7.62
CA GLU A 18 7.17 -26.17 8.46
C GLU A 18 5.84 -25.85 9.13
N GLU A 19 5.68 -24.64 9.67
CA GLU A 19 4.41 -24.17 10.24
C GLU A 19 3.26 -24.22 9.23
N ILE A 20 3.48 -23.75 7.99
CA ILE A 20 2.45 -23.75 6.93
C ILE A 20 2.11 -25.19 6.51
N GLU A 21 3.12 -26.03 6.30
CA GLU A 21 2.92 -27.41 5.84
C GLU A 21 2.27 -28.28 6.93
N THR A 22 2.66 -28.10 8.19
CA THR A 22 2.02 -28.75 9.34
C THR A 22 0.55 -28.33 9.43
N ARG A 23 0.27 -27.03 9.29
CA ARG A 23 -1.09 -26.52 9.30
C ARG A 23 -1.93 -27.04 8.14
N ASP A 24 -1.35 -27.18 6.95
CA ASP A 24 -2.03 -27.77 5.80
C ASP A 24 -2.34 -29.27 6.02
N MET A 25 -1.49 -30.00 6.73
CA MET A 25 -1.77 -31.38 7.16
C MET A 25 -2.92 -31.45 8.18
N GLU A 26 -2.96 -30.55 9.15
CA GLU A 26 -4.10 -30.45 10.08
C GLU A 26 -5.41 -30.14 9.35
N LEU A 27 -5.37 -29.25 8.35
CA LEU A 27 -6.53 -28.96 7.49
C LEU A 27 -6.92 -30.17 6.64
N LEU A 28 -5.95 -30.95 6.18
CA LEU A 28 -6.21 -32.18 5.44
C LEU A 28 -7.00 -33.18 6.31
N GLU A 29 -6.61 -33.37 7.55
CA GLU A 29 -7.27 -34.30 8.48
C GLU A 29 -8.67 -33.83 8.88
N ASN A 30 -8.79 -32.55 9.22
CA ASN A 30 -10.02 -31.94 9.77
C ASN A 30 -10.99 -31.42 8.71
N ARG A 31 -10.68 -31.55 7.41
CA ARG A 31 -11.57 -31.05 6.35
C ARG A 31 -12.92 -31.75 6.38
N ASP A 32 -13.93 -31.03 5.90
CA ASP A 32 -15.20 -31.64 5.51
C ASP A 32 -14.99 -32.52 4.28
N LYS A 33 -14.80 -33.83 4.52
CA LYS A 33 -14.53 -34.84 3.49
C LYS A 33 -15.69 -35.00 2.49
N LYS A 34 -16.92 -34.60 2.84
CA LYS A 34 -18.08 -34.65 1.93
C LYS A 34 -18.03 -33.48 0.94
N ARG A 35 -17.58 -32.32 1.40
CA ARG A 35 -17.51 -31.10 0.58
C ARG A 35 -16.21 -30.98 -0.23
N TYR A 36 -15.08 -31.33 0.37
CA TYR A 36 -13.75 -31.13 -0.21
C TYR A 36 -13.08 -32.45 -0.58
N ILE A 37 -13.03 -32.71 -1.88
CA ILE A 37 -12.39 -33.90 -2.44
C ILE A 37 -10.93 -33.56 -2.76
N LEU A 38 -9.99 -34.30 -2.17
CA LEU A 38 -8.57 -34.13 -2.45
C LEU A 38 -8.27 -34.48 -3.92
N VAL A 39 -7.49 -33.62 -4.59
CA VAL A 39 -7.12 -33.82 -6.00
C VAL A 39 -5.63 -34.11 -6.14
N LYS A 40 -4.79 -33.25 -5.55
CA LYS A 40 -3.33 -33.34 -5.66
C LYS A 40 -2.63 -32.43 -4.66
N VAL A 41 -1.35 -32.68 -4.46
CA VAL A 41 -0.42 -31.74 -3.82
C VAL A 41 0.18 -30.84 -4.90
N LYS A 42 0.37 -29.55 -4.60
CA LYS A 42 1.02 -28.60 -5.52
C LYS A 42 1.76 -27.51 -4.77
N SER A 43 3.04 -27.32 -5.10
CA SER A 43 3.86 -26.24 -4.56
C SER A 43 3.36 -24.83 -4.92
N ARG A 44 3.57 -23.89 -4.00
CA ARG A 44 3.31 -22.45 -4.12
C ARG A 44 4.54 -21.70 -3.63
N THR A 45 4.97 -20.71 -4.40
CA THR A 45 6.00 -19.76 -3.98
C THR A 45 5.35 -18.43 -3.64
N ILE A 46 5.67 -17.89 -2.46
CA ILE A 46 5.31 -16.54 -2.03
C ILE A 46 6.57 -15.74 -1.68
N THR A 47 6.55 -14.45 -1.95
CA THR A 47 7.59 -13.50 -1.57
C THR A 47 7.27 -12.98 -0.17
N THR A 48 8.16 -13.27 0.78
CA THR A 48 8.12 -12.79 2.16
C THR A 48 9.11 -11.64 2.35
N GLU A 49 9.20 -11.10 3.56
CA GLU A 49 10.18 -10.06 3.91
C GLU A 49 11.65 -10.54 3.83
N PHE A 50 11.87 -11.85 3.97
CA PHE A 50 13.20 -12.46 4.04
C PHE A 50 13.66 -13.12 2.76
N GLU A 51 12.76 -13.72 1.97
CA GLU A 51 13.02 -14.24 0.62
C GLU A 51 11.73 -14.84 0.01
N ASN A 52 11.86 -15.52 -1.13
CA ASN A 52 10.81 -16.37 -1.67
C ASN A 52 10.70 -17.68 -0.87
N LEU A 53 9.56 -17.89 -0.22
CA LEU A 53 9.19 -19.11 0.47
C LEU A 53 8.42 -20.03 -0.47
N THR A 54 8.91 -21.26 -0.67
CA THR A 54 8.18 -22.29 -1.43
C THR A 54 7.73 -23.39 -0.48
N PHE A 55 6.43 -23.68 -0.50
CA PHE A 55 5.80 -24.70 0.34
C PHE A 55 4.83 -25.55 -0.48
N ASP A 56 4.66 -26.79 -0.05
CA ASP A 56 3.67 -27.70 -0.61
C ASP A 56 2.32 -27.54 0.07
N ARG A 57 1.26 -27.82 -0.69
CA ARG A 57 -0.11 -27.69 -0.20
C ARG A 57 -1.07 -28.61 -0.93
N HIS A 58 -2.14 -28.99 -0.25
CA HIS A 58 -3.19 -29.83 -0.80
C HIS A 58 -4.23 -28.99 -1.57
N ILE A 59 -4.54 -29.44 -2.79
CA ILE A 59 -5.58 -28.85 -3.65
C ILE A 59 -6.84 -29.73 -3.59
N TYR A 60 -7.95 -29.09 -3.29
CA TYR A 60 -9.26 -29.71 -3.20
C TYR A 60 -10.16 -29.24 -4.35
N LYS A 61 -11.04 -30.12 -4.81
CA LYS A 61 -12.19 -29.76 -5.64
C LYS A 61 -13.46 -29.80 -4.79
N HIS A 62 -14.32 -28.82 -4.99
CA HIS A 62 -15.63 -28.73 -4.35
C HIS A 62 -16.64 -28.14 -5.34
N TYR A 63 -17.91 -28.46 -5.16
CA TYR A 63 -18.99 -28.01 -6.04
C TYR A 63 -19.68 -26.80 -5.41
N ILE A 64 -19.58 -25.64 -6.08
CA ILE A 64 -20.20 -24.39 -5.62
C ILE A 64 -20.79 -23.69 -6.85
N ASN A 65 -22.01 -23.15 -6.70
CA ASN A 65 -22.70 -22.38 -7.75
C ASN A 65 -22.79 -23.13 -9.08
N LYS A 66 -23.19 -24.41 -9.03
CA LYS A 66 -23.33 -25.31 -10.19
C LYS A 66 -22.02 -25.55 -10.96
N LYS A 67 -20.85 -25.25 -10.38
CA LYS A 67 -19.54 -25.41 -11.02
C LYS A 67 -18.52 -26.02 -10.05
N TRP A 68 -17.67 -26.90 -10.58
CA TRP A 68 -16.50 -27.38 -9.84
C TRP A 68 -15.47 -26.26 -9.71
N LYS A 69 -15.03 -26.02 -8.48
CA LYS A 69 -13.97 -25.06 -8.15
C LYS A 69 -12.84 -25.77 -7.42
N TYR A 70 -11.62 -25.33 -7.69
CA TYR A 70 -10.41 -25.82 -7.04
C TYR A 70 -9.92 -24.77 -6.04
N THR A 71 -9.68 -25.19 -4.81
CA THR A 71 -9.18 -24.33 -3.73
C THR A 71 -8.14 -25.07 -2.90
N ALA A 72 -7.25 -24.31 -2.25
CA ALA A 72 -6.37 -24.81 -1.21
C ALA A 72 -6.84 -24.18 0.10
N LEU A 73 -7.16 -24.97 1.11
CA LEU A 73 -7.69 -24.45 2.37
C LEU A 73 -6.67 -23.53 3.07
N ILE A 74 -5.39 -23.90 3.01
CA ILE A 74 -4.30 -23.08 3.55
C ILE A 74 -4.18 -21.71 2.86
N ASP A 75 -4.53 -21.60 1.56
CA ASP A 75 -4.54 -20.30 0.87
C ASP A 75 -5.64 -19.39 1.40
N GLU A 76 -6.79 -19.95 1.77
CA GLU A 76 -7.90 -19.21 2.32
C GLU A 76 -7.55 -18.68 3.72
N GLU A 77 -6.93 -19.51 4.56
CA GLU A 77 -6.46 -19.13 5.91
C GLU A 77 -5.39 -18.03 5.85
N LEU A 78 -4.40 -18.16 4.95
CA LEU A 78 -3.35 -17.16 4.72
C LEU A 78 -3.82 -15.93 3.92
N LYS A 79 -5.10 -15.91 3.49
CA LYS A 79 -5.70 -14.86 2.63
C LYS A 79 -4.94 -14.65 1.31
N LEU A 80 -4.34 -15.71 0.77
CA LEU A 80 -3.56 -15.69 -0.46
C LEU A 80 -4.46 -15.75 -1.70
N LYS A 81 -4.58 -14.62 -2.40
CA LYS A 81 -5.29 -14.59 -3.70
C LYS A 81 -4.61 -15.51 -4.72
N LYS A 82 -5.38 -16.16 -5.60
CA LYS A 82 -4.90 -17.13 -6.61
C LYS A 82 -3.66 -16.70 -7.40
N TRP A 83 -3.57 -15.42 -7.77
CA TRP A 83 -2.48 -14.87 -8.59
C TRP A 83 -1.51 -13.98 -7.81
N SER A 84 -1.72 -13.80 -6.49
CA SER A 84 -0.81 -13.02 -5.67
C SER A 84 0.42 -13.84 -5.34
N LYS A 85 1.59 -13.25 -5.60
CA LYS A 85 2.88 -13.82 -5.19
C LYS A 85 3.37 -13.26 -3.85
N LEU A 86 2.77 -12.18 -3.34
CA LEU A 86 3.22 -11.57 -2.10
C LEU A 86 2.50 -12.17 -0.91
N ASP A 87 3.26 -12.36 0.17
CA ASP A 87 2.73 -12.67 1.48
C ASP A 87 1.83 -11.54 2.01
N SER A 88 0.77 -11.91 2.72
CA SER A 88 -0.21 -10.97 3.26
C SER A 88 0.41 -10.06 4.32
N ASN A 89 1.26 -10.60 5.19
CA ASN A 89 1.97 -9.83 6.22
C ASN A 89 2.90 -8.79 5.59
N LEU A 90 3.67 -9.17 4.55
CA LEU A 90 4.53 -8.23 3.83
C LEU A 90 3.72 -7.10 3.18
N ILE A 91 2.54 -7.40 2.64
CA ILE A 91 1.65 -6.37 2.08
C ILE A 91 1.21 -5.37 3.17
N GLU A 92 0.89 -5.84 4.37
CA GLU A 92 0.48 -4.97 5.48
C GLU A 92 1.61 -4.07 5.94
N LEU A 93 2.83 -4.61 6.12
CA LEU A 93 4.01 -3.82 6.44
C LEU A 93 4.26 -2.72 5.38
N ILE A 94 4.17 -3.04 4.09
CA ILE A 94 4.31 -2.05 3.01
C ILE A 94 3.23 -0.97 3.11
N LYS A 95 1.98 -1.33 3.43
CA LYS A 95 0.88 -0.37 3.60
C LYS A 95 1.13 0.60 4.75
N GLU A 96 1.64 0.12 5.88
CA GLU A 96 2.01 0.97 7.01
C GLU A 96 3.09 1.97 6.61
N GLN A 97 4.14 1.51 5.91
CA GLN A 97 5.21 2.39 5.46
C GLN A 97 4.70 3.43 4.44
N LEU A 98 3.79 3.05 3.55
CA LEU A 98 3.11 3.98 2.64
C LEU A 98 2.28 5.03 3.42
N GLY A 99 1.59 4.62 4.48
CA GLY A 99 0.81 5.52 5.36
C GLY A 99 1.68 6.57 6.06
N THR A 100 2.93 6.24 6.39
CA THR A 100 3.90 7.20 6.95
C THR A 100 4.47 8.20 5.94
N GLY A 101 4.19 8.03 4.64
CA GLY A 101 4.67 8.91 3.57
C GLY A 101 6.10 8.64 3.10
N LYS A 102 6.66 7.45 3.38
CA LYS A 102 7.98 7.05 2.86
C LYS A 102 7.97 6.91 1.34
N ARG A 103 9.11 7.20 0.70
CA ARG A 103 9.25 7.03 -0.76
C ARG A 103 9.30 5.54 -1.08
N TYR A 104 8.87 5.16 -2.29
CA TYR A 104 8.90 3.76 -2.71
C TYR A 104 10.30 3.14 -2.61
N ARG A 105 11.36 3.91 -2.90
CA ARG A 105 12.74 3.43 -2.80
C ARG A 105 13.11 3.10 -1.35
N ASP A 106 12.78 3.98 -0.42
CA ASP A 106 13.03 3.77 1.01
C ASP A 106 12.31 2.52 1.53
N ILE A 107 11.12 2.23 1.01
CA ILE A 107 10.35 1.02 1.36
C ILE A 107 11.02 -0.24 0.77
N ILE A 108 11.56 -0.18 -0.45
CA ILE A 108 12.31 -1.32 -1.03
C ILE A 108 13.56 -1.59 -0.20
N ASP A 109 14.29 -0.54 0.19
CA ASP A 109 15.52 -0.65 0.95
C ASP A 109 15.30 -1.24 2.36
N MET A 110 14.06 -1.21 2.88
CA MET A 110 13.67 -1.87 4.14
C MET A 110 13.53 -3.39 4.01
N PHE A 111 13.26 -3.90 2.81
CA PHE A 111 13.07 -5.32 2.53
C PHE A 111 13.99 -5.77 1.39
N PRO A 112 15.33 -5.71 1.58
CA PRO A 112 16.29 -5.95 0.51
C PRO A 112 16.17 -7.36 -0.07
N GLU A 113 15.91 -8.36 0.78
CA GLU A 113 15.84 -9.76 0.37
C GLU A 113 14.50 -10.13 -0.30
N ALA A 114 13.44 -9.35 -0.07
CA ALA A 114 12.14 -9.54 -0.73
C ALA A 114 12.18 -9.17 -2.24
N GLN A 115 13.26 -8.53 -2.71
CA GLN A 115 13.48 -8.13 -4.10
C GLN A 115 12.27 -7.41 -4.73
N LEU A 116 11.68 -6.49 -3.97
CA LEU A 116 10.48 -5.77 -4.39
C LEU A 116 10.80 -4.77 -5.50
N SER A 117 9.98 -4.76 -6.55
CA SER A 117 10.06 -3.72 -7.58
C SER A 117 9.28 -2.46 -7.16
N PRO A 118 9.65 -1.26 -7.64
CA PRO A 118 8.84 -0.05 -7.46
C PRO A 118 7.41 -0.21 -7.99
N MET A 119 7.24 -1.03 -9.04
CA MET A 119 5.95 -1.32 -9.64
C MET A 119 5.07 -2.15 -8.70
N THR A 120 5.68 -3.04 -7.90
CA THR A 120 5.01 -3.84 -6.87
C THR A 120 4.41 -2.93 -5.80
N ILE A 121 5.20 -1.99 -5.27
CA ILE A 121 4.74 -1.02 -4.27
C ILE A 121 3.64 -0.13 -4.86
N SER A 122 3.80 0.34 -6.10
CA SER A 122 2.78 1.12 -6.80
C SER A 122 1.44 0.36 -6.91
N ARG A 123 1.47 -0.94 -7.23
CA ARG A 123 0.25 -1.78 -7.25
C ARG A 123 -0.38 -1.93 -5.87
N ILE A 124 0.42 -2.11 -4.83
CA ILE A 124 -0.09 -2.15 -3.45
C ILE A 124 -0.73 -0.81 -3.09
N PHE A 125 -0.05 0.31 -3.37
CA PHE A 125 -0.58 1.64 -3.14
C PHE A 125 -1.90 1.89 -3.87
N LYS A 126 -2.00 1.50 -5.14
CA LYS A 126 -3.26 1.56 -5.91
C LYS A 126 -4.34 0.64 -5.35
N SER A 127 -3.98 -0.51 -4.77
CA SER A 127 -4.97 -1.37 -4.11
C SER A 127 -5.55 -0.77 -2.83
N ILE A 128 -4.88 0.23 -2.25
CA ILE A 128 -5.38 1.05 -1.13
C ILE A 128 -6.28 2.18 -1.63
N GLU A 129 -6.31 2.50 -2.93
CA GLU A 129 -7.18 3.52 -3.55
C GLU A 129 -8.67 3.14 -3.52
N ASN A 130 -9.24 2.96 -2.33
CA ASN A 130 -10.55 3.53 -2.07
C ASN A 130 -10.29 5.00 -1.72
N GLN A 131 -10.79 5.92 -2.54
CA GLN A 131 -10.75 7.36 -2.24
C GLN A 131 -11.24 7.65 -0.81
N ASP A 132 -12.21 6.87 -0.33
CA ASP A 132 -12.74 6.92 1.04
C ASP A 132 -11.68 6.78 2.12
N LYS A 133 -10.66 5.93 1.93
CA LYS A 133 -9.58 5.73 2.92
C LYS A 133 -8.52 6.82 2.88
N ARG A 134 -8.30 7.47 1.73
CA ARG A 134 -7.34 8.59 1.62
C ARG A 134 -7.80 9.82 2.38
N ASN A 135 -9.11 10.05 2.42
CA ASN A 135 -9.72 11.16 3.15
C ASN A 135 -10.17 10.75 4.57
N LYS A 136 -10.08 9.45 4.92
CA LYS A 136 -10.44 8.97 6.26
C LYS A 136 -9.36 9.38 7.25
N VAL A 137 -9.72 10.30 8.15
CA VAL A 137 -8.82 10.77 9.20
C VAL A 137 -8.97 9.87 10.42
N GLU A 138 -7.93 9.08 10.72
CA GLU A 138 -7.93 8.19 11.88
C GLU A 138 -7.77 8.94 13.21
N ARG A 139 -7.09 10.10 13.20
CA ARG A 139 -6.92 10.97 14.37
C ARG A 139 -6.99 12.43 13.93
N LYS A 140 -7.94 13.20 14.43
CA LYS A 140 -8.00 14.66 14.17
C LYS A 140 -6.89 15.37 14.94
N VAL A 141 -6.40 16.47 14.39
CA VAL A 141 -5.47 17.36 15.09
C VAL A 141 -6.27 18.06 16.19
N ASN A 142 -5.85 17.89 17.44
CA ASN A 142 -6.46 18.64 18.54
C ASN A 142 -6.01 20.10 18.44
N LEU A 143 -6.86 20.94 17.87
CA LEU A 143 -6.64 22.38 17.81
C LEU A 143 -6.90 23.00 19.18
N VAL A 144 -6.01 23.88 19.60
CA VAL A 144 -6.20 24.74 20.77
C VAL A 144 -7.21 25.84 20.41
N ASP A 145 -7.94 26.37 21.40
CA ASP A 145 -8.88 27.47 21.17
C ASP A 145 -8.20 28.63 20.42
N LYS A 146 -8.86 29.13 19.37
CA LYS A 146 -8.38 30.18 18.45
C LYS A 146 -7.06 29.87 17.71
N GLN A 147 -6.65 28.61 17.64
CA GLN A 147 -5.46 28.22 16.87
C GLN A 147 -5.68 28.43 15.36
N ARG A 148 -4.74 29.11 14.71
CA ARG A 148 -4.78 29.36 13.27
C ARG A 148 -4.42 28.10 12.49
N VAL A 149 -5.22 27.77 11.48
CA VAL A 149 -4.93 26.74 10.48
C VAL A 149 -4.60 27.44 9.16
N TYR A 150 -3.45 27.08 8.59
CA TYR A 150 -3.00 27.59 7.30
C TYR A 150 -3.40 26.60 6.21
N ILE A 151 -4.04 27.10 5.15
CA ILE A 151 -4.45 26.32 3.99
C ILE A 151 -3.63 26.79 2.79
N PHE A 152 -2.90 25.86 2.17
CA PHE A 152 -2.15 26.08 0.94
C PHE A 152 -2.87 25.36 -0.19
N VAL A 153 -3.24 26.08 -1.23
CA VAL A 153 -3.80 25.52 -2.45
C VAL A 153 -2.80 25.76 -3.57
N ASP A 154 -2.41 24.69 -4.26
CA ASP A 154 -1.48 24.72 -5.37
C ASP A 154 -1.99 23.86 -6.52
N ASP A 155 -1.55 24.15 -7.74
CA ASP A 155 -1.88 23.39 -8.92
C ASP A 155 -0.62 22.69 -9.45
N ALA A 156 -0.62 21.36 -9.38
CA ALA A 156 0.38 20.49 -9.97
C ALA A 156 -0.15 19.86 -11.28
N PHE A 157 0.72 19.21 -12.05
CA PHE A 157 0.34 18.52 -13.29
C PHE A 157 0.93 17.10 -13.30
N VAL A 158 0.12 16.08 -13.61
CA VAL A 158 0.54 14.65 -13.54
C VAL A 158 1.74 14.37 -14.45
N ASN A 159 1.84 15.06 -15.57
CA ASN A 159 2.81 14.76 -16.63
C ASN A 159 4.16 15.48 -16.48
N VAL A 160 4.75 15.51 -15.27
CA VAL A 160 6.10 16.09 -15.10
C VAL A 160 7.18 15.24 -15.80
N ASP A 161 7.00 13.92 -15.89
CA ASP A 161 8.00 13.04 -16.53
C ASP A 161 8.10 13.21 -18.05
N ARG A 162 7.08 13.76 -18.73
CA ARG A 162 7.15 14.06 -20.17
C ARG A 162 7.93 15.33 -20.51
N PHE A 163 8.43 16.08 -19.51
CA PHE A 163 9.36 17.19 -19.77
C PHE A 163 10.76 16.71 -20.15
N LYS A 164 11.10 15.44 -19.86
CA LYS A 164 12.36 14.80 -20.28
C LYS A 164 12.16 14.00 -21.58
N ASN A 165 11.81 14.67 -22.67
CA ASN A 165 12.25 14.16 -23.97
C ASN A 165 13.65 14.73 -24.20
N LYS A 166 14.62 13.86 -24.51
CA LYS A 166 16.08 14.11 -24.46
C LYS A 166 16.57 15.38 -25.19
N TYR A 167 15.73 16.03 -25.99
CA TYR A 167 16.08 17.17 -26.84
C TYR A 167 15.08 18.34 -26.88
N LYS A 168 13.96 18.35 -26.12
CA LYS A 168 13.05 19.51 -26.09
C LYS A 168 12.10 19.54 -24.89
N TRP A 169 12.08 20.67 -24.19
CA TRP A 169 11.05 21.00 -23.20
C TRP A 169 9.71 21.20 -23.91
N ARG A 170 8.75 20.29 -23.72
CA ARG A 170 7.38 20.50 -24.21
C ARG A 170 6.71 21.58 -23.36
N LYS A 171 6.13 22.62 -23.98
CA LYS A 171 5.30 23.59 -23.26
C LYS A 171 4.05 22.89 -22.68
N LEU A 172 3.74 23.20 -21.42
CA LEU A 172 2.55 22.72 -20.73
C LEU A 172 1.30 23.22 -21.47
N LYS A 173 0.37 22.32 -21.78
CA LYS A 173 -0.90 22.65 -22.45
C LYS A 173 -2.00 22.53 -21.40
N ARG A 174 -2.40 23.66 -20.80
CA ARG A 174 -3.42 23.74 -19.72
C ARG A 174 -4.71 22.97 -20.04
N ASN A 175 -5.08 22.88 -21.32
CA ASN A 175 -6.33 22.23 -21.74
C ASN A 175 -6.20 20.71 -22.02
N LYS A 176 -4.98 20.16 -22.03
CA LYS A 176 -4.71 18.74 -22.38
C LYS A 176 -3.95 17.99 -21.28
N ASP A 177 -3.21 18.71 -20.45
CA ASP A 177 -2.45 18.13 -19.35
C ASP A 177 -3.33 17.97 -18.12
N THR A 178 -3.34 16.77 -17.54
CA THR A 178 -4.11 16.46 -16.33
C THR A 178 -3.60 17.34 -15.17
N GLN A 179 -4.44 18.28 -14.76
CA GLN A 179 -4.19 19.14 -13.61
C GLN A 179 -4.51 18.36 -12.34
N ILE A 180 -3.61 18.45 -11.38
CA ILE A 180 -3.79 17.95 -10.02
C ILE A 180 -3.86 19.17 -9.12
N ARG A 181 -4.98 19.41 -8.44
CA ARG A 181 -5.02 20.43 -7.40
C ARG A 181 -4.55 19.83 -6.08
N VAL A 182 -3.53 20.42 -5.48
CA VAL A 182 -2.94 19.97 -4.22
C VAL A 182 -3.39 20.93 -3.11
N ILE A 183 -3.91 20.39 -2.02
CA ILE A 183 -4.37 21.16 -0.86
C ILE A 183 -3.61 20.69 0.36
N SER A 184 -3.00 21.62 1.08
CA SER A 184 -2.30 21.32 2.33
C SER A 184 -2.82 22.15 3.49
N PHE A 185 -2.98 21.52 4.65
CA PHE A 185 -3.35 22.14 5.92
C PHE A 185 -2.16 22.06 6.89
N CYS A 186 -1.92 23.09 7.70
CA CYS A 186 -0.97 23.00 8.82
C CYS A 186 -1.29 23.98 9.95
N THR A 187 -0.71 23.76 11.13
CA THR A 187 -0.87 24.62 12.32
C THR A 187 0.27 25.63 12.51
N GLY A 188 1.12 25.80 11.49
CA GLY A 188 2.30 26.67 11.52
C GLY A 188 3.61 25.88 11.42
N PHE A 189 4.70 26.42 11.98
CA PHE A 189 6.00 25.76 12.00
C PHE A 189 6.17 24.88 13.23
N ASP A 190 6.84 23.74 13.06
CA ASP A 190 7.19 22.86 14.17
C ASP A 190 8.33 23.49 14.98
N ILE A 191 8.03 23.79 16.25
CA ILE A 191 8.91 24.42 17.24
C ILE A 191 10.26 23.71 17.31
N LYS A 192 10.27 22.36 17.25
CA LYS A 192 11.50 21.54 17.29
C LYS A 192 12.43 21.77 16.11
N THR A 193 11.92 22.35 15.03
CA THR A 193 12.64 22.58 13.78
C THR A 193 12.80 24.06 13.43
N ILE A 194 12.31 24.98 14.27
CA ILE A 194 12.40 26.43 14.01
C ILE A 194 13.84 26.89 13.86
N HIS A 195 14.75 26.35 14.68
CA HIS A 195 16.17 26.69 14.70
C HIS A 195 16.99 25.97 13.60
N LYS A 196 16.38 25.09 12.83
CA LYS A 196 17.07 24.38 11.74
C LYS A 196 17.08 25.24 10.49
N LYS A 197 18.14 25.09 9.67
CA LYS A 197 18.26 25.72 8.34
C LYS A 197 17.04 25.47 7.44
N ARG A 198 16.32 24.36 7.65
CA ARG A 198 15.02 24.07 7.03
C ARG A 198 13.97 23.84 8.11
N ARG A 199 13.02 24.76 8.22
CA ARG A 199 11.86 24.66 9.12
C ARG A 199 10.85 23.67 8.56
N LYS A 200 10.27 22.82 9.41
CA LYS A 200 9.17 21.92 9.04
C LYS A 200 7.84 22.53 9.47
N LEU A 201 6.77 22.24 8.71
CA LEU A 201 5.42 22.61 9.10
C LEU A 201 4.88 21.59 10.12
N LYS A 202 4.24 22.09 11.18
CA LYS A 202 3.60 21.28 12.21
C LYS A 202 2.24 20.80 11.73
N ASP A 203 1.90 19.56 12.05
CA ASP A 203 0.61 18.93 11.75
C ASP A 203 0.24 19.02 10.26
N LYS A 204 1.25 19.02 9.37
CA LYS A 204 1.03 19.19 7.94
C LYS A 204 0.27 17.99 7.38
N ARG A 205 -0.85 18.27 6.72
CA ARG A 205 -1.59 17.29 5.90
C ARG A 205 -1.69 17.78 4.49
N THR A 206 -1.56 16.88 3.53
CA THR A 206 -1.64 17.20 2.11
C THR A 206 -2.55 16.20 1.42
N THR A 207 -3.50 16.72 0.65
CA THR A 207 -4.45 15.97 -0.18
C THR A 207 -4.37 16.49 -1.61
N PHE A 208 -4.82 15.71 -2.58
CA PHE A 208 -4.77 16.11 -3.98
C PHE A 208 -5.97 15.59 -4.76
N PHE A 209 -6.42 16.37 -5.74
CA PHE A 209 -7.53 16.06 -6.63
C PHE A 209 -7.02 15.93 -8.05
N MET A 210 -7.21 14.77 -8.68
CA MET A 210 -6.84 14.56 -10.08
C MET A 210 -8.01 14.93 -11.00
N GLY A 211 -7.91 16.06 -11.69
CA GLY A 211 -8.86 16.48 -12.71
C GLY A 211 -8.53 15.78 -14.02
N LYS A 212 -8.91 14.50 -14.17
CA LYS A 212 -8.97 13.89 -15.51
C LYS A 212 -10.36 14.07 -16.13
N ASP A 213 -11.42 14.02 -15.33
CA ASP A 213 -12.80 14.03 -15.82
C ASP A 213 -13.73 15.07 -15.14
N GLU A 214 -13.26 15.80 -14.12
CA GLU A 214 -14.04 16.85 -13.45
C GLU A 214 -13.30 18.20 -13.51
N LYS A 215 -13.88 19.19 -14.21
CA LYS A 215 -13.53 20.60 -14.00
C LYS A 215 -14.20 21.04 -12.69
N LEU A 216 -13.45 20.98 -11.59
CA LEU A 216 -13.91 21.54 -10.32
C LEU A 216 -14.06 23.05 -10.43
N THR A 217 -15.28 23.53 -10.27
CA THR A 217 -15.58 24.95 -10.11
C THR A 217 -14.98 25.48 -8.80
N THR A 218 -14.89 26.80 -8.68
CA THR A 218 -14.38 27.45 -7.46
C THR A 218 -15.26 27.14 -6.25
N GLU A 219 -16.58 27.03 -6.44
CA GLU A 219 -17.54 26.74 -5.38
C GLU A 219 -17.40 25.30 -4.87
N GLU A 220 -17.35 24.32 -5.78
CA GLU A 220 -17.13 22.92 -5.42
C GLU A 220 -15.78 22.72 -4.72
N LEU A 221 -14.75 23.46 -5.14
CA LEU A 221 -13.48 23.46 -4.43
C LEU A 221 -13.61 23.98 -3.00
N ALA A 222 -14.32 25.09 -2.80
CA ALA A 222 -14.50 25.68 -1.48
C ALA A 222 -15.23 24.73 -0.53
N ILE A 223 -16.27 24.06 -1.01
CA ILE A 223 -17.01 23.04 -0.25
C ILE A 223 -16.08 21.89 0.13
N ARG A 224 -15.30 21.35 -0.81
CA ARG A 224 -14.36 20.27 -0.53
C ARG A 224 -13.25 20.68 0.43
N ILE A 225 -12.74 21.92 0.34
CA ILE A 225 -11.76 22.45 1.31
C ILE A 225 -12.37 22.49 2.70
N TYR A 226 -13.63 22.92 2.81
CA TYR A 226 -14.34 22.97 4.08
C TYR A 226 -14.50 21.58 4.69
N GLU A 227 -14.97 20.59 3.92
CA GLU A 227 -15.13 19.20 4.36
C GLU A 227 -13.80 18.58 4.84
N LEU A 228 -12.71 18.85 4.10
CA LEU A 228 -11.38 18.40 4.50
C LEU A 228 -10.88 19.13 5.75
N GLY A 229 -11.18 20.42 5.87
CA GLY A 229 -10.85 21.24 7.04
C GLY A 229 -11.58 20.79 8.30
N CYS A 230 -12.85 20.38 8.21
CA CYS A 230 -13.60 19.79 9.34
C CYS A 230 -13.01 18.47 9.84
N ASN A 231 -12.19 17.83 9.01
CA ASN A 231 -11.49 16.59 9.33
C ASN A 231 -10.00 16.80 9.63
N PHE A 232 -9.48 18.03 9.56
CA PHE A 232 -8.13 18.34 10.02
C PHE A 232 -7.99 18.05 11.51
#